data_AF-A0A2P5FBV7-F1
#
_entry.id   AF-A0A2P5FBV7-F1
#
_cell.length_a   1.000
_cell.length_b   1.000
_cell.length_c   1.000
_cell.angle_alpha   90.00
_cell.angle_beta   90.00
_cell.angle_gamma   90.00
#
_symmetry.space_group_name_H-M   'P 1'
#
loop_
_entity.id
_entity.type
_entity.pdbx_description
1 polymer ?
#
loop_
_entity_poly.entity_id
_entity_poly.type
_entity_poly.pdbx_seq_one_letter_code
_entity_poly.pdbx_strand_id
1 'polypeptide(L)'
;MGIQAPNAQNNYGEVDDKLARQKAIDEWLPITSSRNAKWWYSAFHNVTAMVGAGVLSLPYAMAQLGWCVFTFTMFVGMTFPFFSGLLGFFGGFAFAPTTYFLPCIMWLAIYKPKKFSLSWWTNWICIVLGLLLITLAPIGGLRQIILSAKGYKFYS
;
A
#
# COMPACT_ATOMS: atom_id res chain seq x y z
N MET A 1 43.88 45.78 -27.92
CA MET A 1 43.25 45.17 -26.73
C MET A 1 42.23 44.14 -27.22
N GLY A 2 42.63 42.87 -27.30
CA GLY A 2 41.70 41.80 -27.63
C GLY A 2 40.91 41.41 -26.38
N ILE A 3 39.59 41.53 -26.42
CA ILE A 3 38.69 40.98 -25.42
C ILE A 3 38.64 39.46 -25.60
N GLN A 4 39.33 38.73 -24.74
CA GLN A 4 39.32 37.26 -24.73
C GLN A 4 37.91 36.79 -24.36
N ALA A 5 37.22 36.14 -25.30
CA ALA A 5 35.92 35.54 -25.03
C ALA A 5 36.05 34.48 -23.91
N PRO A 6 35.11 34.44 -22.94
CA PRO A 6 35.16 33.47 -21.86
C PRO A 6 35.15 32.05 -22.46
N ASN A 7 36.19 31.28 -22.12
CA ASN A 7 36.35 29.91 -22.61
C ASN A 7 35.23 29.04 -22.02
N ALA A 8 34.31 28.61 -22.88
CA ALA A 8 33.15 27.82 -22.49
C ALA A 8 33.57 26.48 -21.87
N GLN A 9 34.65 25.85 -22.35
CA GLN A 9 35.18 24.59 -21.84
C GLN A 9 35.58 24.68 -20.35
N ASN A 10 36.17 25.81 -19.96
CA ASN A 10 36.59 26.06 -18.60
C ASN A 10 35.38 26.28 -17.67
N ASN A 11 34.29 26.85 -18.19
CA ASN A 11 33.04 27.02 -17.45
C ASN A 11 32.33 25.67 -17.20
N TYR A 12 32.33 24.75 -18.16
CA TYR A 12 31.71 23.42 -17.98
C TYR A 12 32.43 22.61 -16.89
N GLY A 13 33.77 22.56 -16.92
CA GLY A 13 34.54 21.86 -15.90
C GLY A 13 34.34 22.42 -14.49
N GLU A 14 34.25 23.75 -14.34
CA GLU A 14 33.99 24.39 -13.05
C GLU A 14 32.58 24.10 -12.51
N VAL A 15 31.59 24.01 -13.39
CA VAL A 15 30.20 23.70 -13.03
C VAL A 15 30.07 22.23 -12.56
N ASP A 16 30.71 21.28 -13.25
CA ASP A 16 30.72 19.87 -12.84
C ASP A 16 31.40 19.66 -11.48
N ASP A 17 32.50 20.37 -11.23
CA ASP A 17 33.24 20.31 -9.96
C ASP A 17 32.40 20.85 -8.79
N LYS A 18 31.69 21.96 -9.02
CA LYS A 18 30.74 22.52 -8.04
C LYS A 18 29.57 21.57 -7.79
N LEU A 19 29.02 20.95 -8.84
CA LEU A 19 27.95 19.96 -8.72
C LEU A 19 28.39 18.71 -7.93
N ALA A 20 29.61 18.24 -8.18
CA ALA A 20 30.20 17.11 -7.46
C ALA A 20 30.40 17.42 -5.97
N ARG A 21 30.88 18.63 -5.63
CA ARG A 21 30.96 19.07 -4.23
C ARG A 21 29.59 19.23 -3.58
N GLN A 22 28.60 19.77 -4.30
CA GLN A 22 27.23 19.87 -3.81
C GLN A 22 26.67 18.48 -3.47
N LYS A 23 26.83 17.50 -4.37
CA LYS A 23 26.42 16.11 -4.14
C LYS A 23 27.13 15.47 -2.95
N ALA A 24 28.44 15.69 -2.80
CA ALA A 24 29.19 15.15 -1.67
C ALA A 24 28.74 15.74 -0.33
N ILE A 25 28.39 17.03 -0.30
CA ILE A 25 27.82 17.69 0.88
C ILE A 25 26.42 17.15 1.18
N ASP A 26 25.58 17.00 0.15
CA ASP A 26 24.23 16.45 0.30
C ASP A 26 24.22 14.98 0.73
N GLU A 27 25.18 14.19 0.26
CA GLU A 27 25.33 12.77 0.62
C GLU A 27 25.88 12.60 2.04
N TRP A 28 26.73 13.53 2.49
CA TRP A 28 27.26 13.54 3.85
C TRP A 28 26.22 13.97 4.90
N LEU A 29 25.24 14.79 4.52
CA LEU A 29 24.16 15.21 5.40
C LEU A 29 23.07 14.11 5.49
N PRO A 30 22.87 13.45 6.64
CA PRO A 30 21.87 12.38 6.77
C PRO A 30 20.43 12.88 6.53
N ILE A 31 20.21 14.20 6.59
CA ILE A 31 18.90 14.84 6.38
C ILE A 31 18.61 15.16 4.91
N THR A 32 19.62 15.30 4.05
CA THR A 32 19.47 15.62 2.61
C THR A 32 19.95 14.51 1.68
N SER A 33 20.63 13.48 2.20
CA SER A 33 20.95 12.27 1.43
C SER A 33 19.68 11.86 0.69
N SER A 34 19.78 11.76 -0.63
CA SER A 34 18.70 11.30 -1.49
C SER A 34 18.42 9.84 -1.13
N ARG A 35 17.74 9.61 -0.01
CA ARG A 35 17.13 8.34 0.29
C ARG A 35 16.20 8.13 -0.88
N ASN A 36 16.57 7.18 -1.74
CA ASN A 36 15.76 6.66 -2.83
C ASN A 36 14.58 5.89 -2.23
N ALA A 37 13.86 6.54 -1.31
CA ALA A 37 12.71 6.03 -0.62
C ALA A 37 11.61 6.02 -1.65
N LYS A 38 11.37 4.85 -2.21
CA LYS A 38 10.30 4.67 -3.18
C LYS A 38 8.99 4.47 -2.42
N TRP A 39 7.89 5.01 -2.93
CA TRP A 39 6.57 4.91 -2.28
C TRP A 39 6.15 3.48 -1.95
N TRP A 40 6.57 2.49 -2.74
CA TRP A 40 6.28 1.09 -2.45
C TRP A 40 6.92 0.62 -1.16
N TYR A 41 8.09 1.12 -0.75
CA TYR A 41 8.67 0.76 0.56
C TYR A 41 7.75 1.21 1.70
N SER A 42 7.18 2.42 1.61
CA SER A 42 6.23 2.92 2.60
C SER A 42 4.89 2.15 2.56
N ALA A 43 4.42 1.81 1.36
CA ALA A 43 3.27 0.92 1.17
C ALA A 43 3.49 -0.44 1.85
N PHE A 44 4.63 -1.09 1.60
CA PHE A 44 4.99 -2.38 2.16
C PHE A 44 5.09 -2.34 3.68
N HIS A 45 5.68 -1.29 4.27
CA HIS A 45 5.71 -1.15 5.72
C HIS A 45 4.31 -0.92 6.31
N ASN A 46 3.43 -0.19 5.64
CA ASN A 46 2.07 0.04 6.12
C ASN A 46 1.23 -1.26 6.05
N VAL A 47 1.32 -1.98 4.93
CA VAL A 47 0.71 -3.31 4.78
C VAL A 47 1.26 -4.27 5.83
N THR A 48 2.57 -4.30 6.02
CA THR A 48 3.23 -5.16 7.02
C THR A 48 2.82 -4.79 8.44
N ALA A 49 2.66 -3.50 8.75
CA ALA A 49 2.19 -3.05 10.06
C ALA A 49 0.74 -3.48 10.30
N MET A 50 -0.13 -3.36 9.29
CA MET A 50 -1.55 -3.73 9.41
C MET A 50 -1.76 -5.24 9.48
N VAL A 51 -1.14 -6.00 8.57
CA VAL A 51 -1.17 -7.47 8.57
C VAL A 51 -0.46 -8.02 9.81
N GLY A 52 0.69 -7.44 10.17
CA GLY A 52 1.46 -7.82 11.35
C GLY A 52 0.72 -7.55 12.65
N ALA A 53 0.08 -6.39 12.80
CA ALA A 53 -0.78 -6.12 13.96
C ALA A 53 -1.95 -7.12 14.03
N GLY A 54 -2.57 -7.46 12.90
CA GLY A 54 -3.60 -8.50 12.84
C GLY A 54 -3.10 -9.88 13.28
N VAL A 55 -1.99 -10.34 12.72
CA VAL A 55 -1.41 -11.66 13.02
C VAL A 55 -0.88 -11.75 14.44
N LEU A 56 -0.27 -10.68 14.99
CA LEU A 56 0.27 -10.67 16.35
C LEU A 56 -0.81 -10.45 17.42
N SER A 57 -1.89 -9.74 17.08
CA SER A 57 -3.04 -9.58 17.99
C SER A 57 -3.86 -10.87 18.12
N LEU A 58 -3.82 -11.76 17.13
CA LEU A 58 -4.60 -13.01 17.12
C LEU A 58 -4.22 -13.96 18.28
N PRO A 59 -2.93 -14.31 18.49
CA PRO A 59 -2.50 -15.09 19.65
C PRO A 59 -2.78 -14.41 20.98
N TYR A 60 -2.60 -13.09 21.04
CA TYR A 60 -2.83 -12.31 22.26
C TYR A 60 -4.33 -12.29 22.64
N ALA A 61 -5.22 -12.11 21.67
CA ALA A 61 -6.66 -12.20 21.85
C ALA A 61 -7.09 -13.62 22.24
N MET A 62 -6.49 -14.66 21.63
CA MET A 62 -6.73 -16.06 22.02
C MET A 62 -6.32 -16.33 23.47
N ALA A 63 -5.21 -15.75 23.94
CA ALA A 63 -4.76 -15.89 25.32
C ALA A 63 -5.68 -15.19 26.33
N GLN A 64 -6.32 -14.07 25.96
CA GLN A 64 -7.16 -13.28 26.88
C GLN A 64 -8.64 -13.67 26.88
N LEU A 65 -9.22 -13.95 25.72
CA LEU A 65 -10.63 -14.33 25.58
C LEU A 65 -10.87 -15.79 25.98
N GLY A 66 -9.80 -16.56 26.11
CA GLY A 66 -9.85 -17.98 26.46
C GLY A 66 -10.31 -18.86 25.29
N TRP A 67 -9.94 -20.13 25.36
CA TRP A 67 -10.28 -21.14 24.36
C TRP A 67 -11.79 -21.22 24.09
N CYS A 68 -12.63 -20.97 25.09
CA CYS A 68 -14.09 -21.06 24.97
C CYS A 68 -14.68 -20.05 23.98
N VAL A 69 -14.19 -18.81 23.96
CA VAL A 69 -14.69 -17.78 23.04
C VAL A 69 -14.24 -18.07 21.61
N PHE A 70 -13.02 -18.59 21.45
CA PHE A 70 -12.49 -19.00 20.16
C PHE A 70 -13.27 -20.19 19.57
N THR A 71 -13.50 -21.24 20.35
CA THR A 71 -14.25 -22.41 19.89
C THR A 71 -15.72 -22.06 19.60
N PHE A 72 -16.33 -21.18 20.41
CA PHE A 72 -17.68 -20.68 20.17
C PHE A 72 -17.79 -19.89 18.85
N THR A 73 -16.90 -18.93 18.61
CA THR A 73 -16.91 -18.14 17.37
C THR A 73 -16.62 -19.01 16.14
N MET A 74 -15.75 -20.00 16.25
CA MET A 74 -15.50 -20.98 15.18
C MET A 74 -16.70 -21.89 14.92
N PHE A 75 -17.40 -22.33 15.97
CA PHE A 75 -18.64 -23.09 15.85
C PHE A 75 -19.75 -22.28 15.17
N VAL A 76 -19.94 -21.02 15.57
CA VAL A 76 -20.87 -20.09 14.91
C VAL A 76 -20.47 -19.88 13.44
N GLY A 77 -19.18 -19.68 13.14
CA GLY A 77 -18.67 -19.53 11.78
C GLY A 77 -18.89 -20.76 10.89
N MET A 78 -18.80 -21.97 11.43
CA MET A 78 -19.12 -23.21 10.71
C MET A 78 -20.63 -23.41 10.53
N THR A 79 -21.43 -23.01 11.52
CA THR A 79 -22.89 -23.15 11.50
C THR A 79 -23.54 -22.22 10.48
N PHE A 80 -22.93 -21.05 10.24
CA PHE A 80 -23.38 -20.07 9.25
C PHE A 80 -22.47 -20.07 8.01
N PRO A 81 -22.82 -20.79 6.92
CA PRO A 81 -22.00 -20.93 5.71
C PRO A 81 -21.83 -19.62 4.89
N PHE A 82 -22.35 -18.51 5.42
CA PHE A 82 -22.29 -17.16 4.86
C PHE A 82 -21.11 -16.35 5.37
N PHE A 83 -20.55 -16.75 6.52
CA PHE A 83 -19.57 -15.94 7.25
C PHE A 83 -18.30 -15.69 6.44
N SER A 84 -17.84 -16.71 5.69
CA SER A 84 -16.69 -16.58 4.79
C SER A 84 -16.94 -15.57 3.65
N GLY A 85 -18.13 -15.59 3.04
CA GLY A 85 -18.52 -14.61 2.01
C GLY A 85 -18.65 -13.19 2.56
N LEU A 86 -19.09 -13.05 3.81
CA LEU A 86 -19.21 -11.78 4.52
C LEU A 86 -17.83 -11.17 4.84
N LEU A 87 -16.89 -11.98 5.33
CA LEU A 87 -15.51 -11.54 5.59
C LEU A 87 -14.81 -11.12 4.30
N GLY A 88 -15.03 -11.83 3.18
CA GLY A 88 -14.52 -11.44 1.87
C GLY A 88 -15.12 -10.12 1.34
N PHE A 89 -16.42 -9.93 1.54
CA PHE A 89 -17.15 -8.71 1.17
C PHE A 89 -16.60 -7.47 1.90
N PHE A 90 -16.50 -7.52 3.24
CA PHE A 90 -16.00 -6.39 4.02
C PHE A 90 -14.49 -6.22 3.92
N GLY A 91 -13.73 -7.32 3.78
CA GLY A 91 -12.29 -7.28 3.56
C GLY A 91 -11.93 -6.57 2.26
N GLY A 92 -12.61 -6.84 1.15
CA GLY A 92 -12.34 -6.12 -0.10
C GLY A 92 -12.76 -4.66 -0.05
N PHE A 93 -13.89 -4.34 0.57
CA PHE A 93 -14.40 -2.97 0.65
C PHE A 93 -13.59 -2.08 1.61
N ALA A 94 -13.20 -2.59 2.79
CA ALA A 94 -12.53 -1.80 3.82
C ALA A 94 -11.00 -1.82 3.69
N PHE A 95 -10.41 -2.87 3.13
CA PHE A 95 -8.95 -3.05 3.11
C PHE A 95 -8.31 -2.54 1.81
N ALA A 96 -9.00 -2.66 0.66
CA ALA A 96 -8.48 -2.20 -0.62
C ALA A 96 -8.29 -0.66 -0.68
N PRO A 97 -9.19 0.20 -0.16
CA PRO A 97 -8.97 1.63 -0.11
C PRO A 97 -7.79 2.00 0.79
N THR A 98 -7.76 1.41 1.97
CA THR A 98 -6.90 1.87 3.06
C THR A 98 -5.45 1.45 2.85
N THR A 99 -5.19 0.28 2.27
CA THR A 99 -3.82 -0.22 2.04
C THR A 99 -3.20 0.28 0.72
N TYR A 100 -4.01 0.44 -0.34
CA TYR A 100 -3.47 0.82 -1.66
C TYR A 100 -3.52 2.33 -1.92
N PHE A 101 -4.53 3.06 -1.44
CA PHE A 101 -4.65 4.48 -1.76
C PHE A 101 -3.77 5.36 -0.87
N LEU A 102 -3.56 5.01 0.41
CA LEU A 102 -2.73 5.80 1.32
C LEU A 102 -1.28 6.01 0.82
N PRO A 103 -0.52 4.98 0.42
CA PRO A 103 0.84 5.19 -0.07
C PRO A 103 0.88 5.86 -1.45
N CYS A 104 -0.08 5.56 -2.35
CA CYS A 104 -0.12 6.18 -3.68
C CYS A 104 -0.50 7.68 -3.59
N ILE A 105 -1.41 8.08 -2.71
CA ILE A 105 -1.80 9.48 -2.44
C ILE A 105 -0.69 10.25 -1.71
N MET A 106 -0.09 9.66 -0.67
CA MET A 106 0.97 10.28 0.11
C MET A 106 2.20 10.60 -0.76
N TRP A 107 2.57 9.70 -1.68
CA TRP A 107 3.61 9.97 -2.66
C TRP A 107 3.25 11.08 -3.65
N LEU A 108 2.01 11.07 -4.15
CA LEU A 108 1.53 12.07 -5.12
C LEU A 108 1.55 13.49 -4.53
N ALA A 109 1.17 13.62 -3.25
CA ALA A 109 1.11 14.89 -2.53
C ALA A 109 2.51 15.48 -2.25
N ILE A 110 3.52 14.64 -2.06
CA ILE A 110 4.88 15.07 -1.69
C ILE A 110 5.75 15.37 -2.93
N TYR A 111 5.68 14.56 -4.00
CA TYR A 111 6.70 14.61 -5.07
C TYR A 111 6.32 15.41 -6.32
N LYS A 112 5.06 15.87 -6.48
CA LYS A 112 4.51 16.54 -7.69
C LYS A 112 5.12 15.99 -9.01
N PRO A 113 4.88 14.72 -9.36
CA PRO A 113 5.58 14.08 -10.47
C PRO A 113 5.21 14.71 -11.84
N LYS A 114 6.21 14.84 -12.71
CA LYS A 114 6.02 15.24 -14.11
C LYS A 114 5.22 14.16 -14.86
N LYS A 115 4.23 14.59 -15.64
CA LYS A 115 3.37 13.75 -16.50
C LYS A 115 4.26 12.85 -17.38
N PHE A 116 3.98 11.54 -17.41
CA PHE A 116 4.75 10.42 -18.03
C PHE A 116 5.89 9.76 -17.23
N SER A 117 6.13 10.08 -15.95
CA SER A 117 7.07 9.29 -15.11
C SER A 117 6.44 7.97 -14.62
N LEU A 118 7.24 6.93 -14.32
CA LEU A 118 6.78 5.61 -13.82
C LEU A 118 5.78 5.72 -12.65
N SER A 119 5.94 6.71 -11.78
CA SER A 119 5.01 6.98 -10.66
C SER A 119 3.59 7.37 -11.11
N TRP A 120 3.42 7.96 -12.30
CA TRP A 120 2.11 8.30 -12.86
C TRP A 120 1.35 7.05 -13.30
N TRP A 121 2.05 6.14 -13.99
CA TRP A 121 1.50 4.84 -14.40
C TRP A 121 1.12 4.01 -13.17
N THR A 122 1.94 4.04 -12.11
CA THR A 122 1.58 3.30 -10.90
C THR A 122 0.38 3.89 -10.16
N ASN A 123 0.22 5.22 -10.10
CA ASN A 123 -0.99 5.80 -9.53
C ASN A 123 -2.25 5.35 -10.28
N TRP A 124 -2.17 5.31 -11.61
CA TRP A 124 -3.27 4.81 -12.44
C TRP A 124 -3.57 3.33 -12.19
N ILE A 125 -2.53 2.49 -12.06
CA ILE A 125 -2.67 1.08 -11.68
C ILE A 125 -3.26 0.92 -10.27
N CYS A 126 -2.83 1.71 -9.26
CA CYS A 126 -3.39 1.64 -7.90
C CYS A 126 -4.89 1.93 -7.92
N ILE A 127 -5.31 2.96 -8.67
CA ILE A 127 -6.71 3.36 -8.76
C ILE A 127 -7.53 2.29 -9.47
N VAL A 128 -7.02 1.75 -10.58
CA VAL A 128 -7.71 0.68 -11.34
C VAL A 128 -7.82 -0.59 -10.51
N LEU A 129 -6.72 -1.05 -9.89
CA LEU A 129 -6.75 -2.22 -9.01
C LEU A 129 -7.65 -2.01 -7.79
N GLY A 130 -7.62 -0.82 -7.18
CA GLY A 130 -8.48 -0.47 -6.06
C GLY A 130 -9.96 -0.49 -6.42
N LEU A 131 -10.34 0.11 -7.55
CA LEU A 131 -11.72 0.07 -8.09
C LEU A 131 -12.13 -1.36 -8.46
N LEU A 132 -11.23 -2.13 -9.06
CA LEU A 132 -11.48 -3.51 -9.45
C LEU A 132 -11.66 -4.40 -8.20
N LEU A 133 -10.89 -4.19 -7.13
CA LEU A 133 -11.09 -4.89 -5.85
C LEU A 133 -12.38 -4.47 -5.14
N ILE A 134 -12.72 -3.17 -5.15
CA ILE A 134 -13.96 -2.64 -4.57
C ILE A 134 -15.20 -3.15 -5.32
N THR A 135 -15.09 -3.50 -6.60
CA THR A 135 -16.23 -4.03 -7.37
C THR A 135 -16.29 -5.55 -7.32
N LEU A 136 -15.16 -6.24 -7.52
CA LEU A 136 -15.11 -7.69 -7.54
C LEU A 136 -15.34 -8.34 -6.16
N ALA A 137 -14.85 -7.75 -5.07
CA ALA A 137 -15.02 -8.35 -3.75
C ALA A 137 -16.48 -8.35 -3.28
N PRO A 138 -17.27 -7.26 -3.45
CA PRO A 138 -18.70 -7.31 -3.21
C PRO A 138 -19.44 -8.32 -4.08
N ILE A 139 -19.14 -8.38 -5.37
CA ILE A 139 -19.79 -9.33 -6.29
C ILE A 139 -19.48 -10.78 -5.88
N GLY A 140 -18.22 -11.07 -5.56
CA GLY A 140 -17.79 -12.40 -5.11
C GLY A 140 -18.41 -12.81 -3.77
N GLY A 141 -18.38 -11.91 -2.78
CA GLY A 141 -18.98 -12.13 -1.46
C GLY A 141 -20.49 -12.33 -1.53
N LEU A 142 -21.19 -11.46 -2.26
CA LEU A 142 -22.65 -11.56 -2.47
C LEU A 142 -23.03 -12.83 -3.23
N ARG A 143 -22.27 -13.21 -4.27
CA ARG A 143 -22.49 -14.48 -4.99
C ARG A 143 -22.38 -15.69 -4.06
N GLN A 144 -21.34 -15.73 -3.22
CA GLN A 144 -21.17 -16.81 -2.25
C GLN A 144 -22.31 -16.85 -1.23
N ILE A 145 -22.71 -15.68 -0.71
CA ILE A 145 -23.82 -15.60 0.24
C ILE A 145 -25.13 -16.11 -0.39
N ILE A 146 -25.43 -15.72 -1.63
CA ILE A 146 -26.66 -16.14 -2.34
C ILE A 146 -26.67 -17.65 -2.60
N LEU A 147 -25.54 -18.23 -3.04
CA LEU A 147 -25.44 -19.67 -3.30
C LEU A 147 -25.57 -20.48 -2.01
N SER A 148 -24.89 -20.06 -0.94
CA SER A 148 -25.05 -20.65 0.39
C SER A 148 -26.49 -20.50 0.89
N ALA A 149 -27.23 -19.44 0.51
CA ALA A 149 -28.55 -19.15 1.07
C ALA A 149 -29.64 -19.99 0.42
N LYS A 150 -29.48 -20.25 -0.87
CA LYS A 150 -30.41 -21.08 -1.65
C LYS A 150 -30.42 -22.54 -1.20
N GLY A 151 -29.28 -23.05 -0.74
CA GLY A 151 -29.14 -24.45 -0.29
C GLY A 151 -29.31 -24.66 1.21
N TYR A 152 -29.56 -23.60 1.98
CA TYR A 152 -29.53 -23.69 3.44
C TYR A 152 -30.83 -24.26 4.02
N LYS A 153 -30.77 -25.49 4.51
CA LYS A 153 -31.73 -26.02 5.48
C LYS A 153 -31.07 -26.00 6.86
N PHE A 154 -31.70 -25.31 7.81
CA PHE A 154 -31.23 -25.28 9.21
C PHE A 154 -31.41 -26.68 9.80
N TYR A 155 -30.31 -27.42 9.98
CA TYR A 155 -30.27 -28.76 10.61
C TYR A 155 -31.40 -29.70 10.12
N SER A 156 -31.23 -30.27 8.92
CA SER A 156 -31.98 -31.45 8.47
C SER A 156 -31.03 -32.56 8.09
#